data_AF-E3I7Z1-F1
#
_entry.id   AF-E3I7Z1-F1
#
_cell.length_a   1.000
_cell.length_b   1.000
_cell.length_c   1.000
_cell.angle_alpha   90.00
_cell.angle_beta   90.00
_cell.angle_gamma   90.00
#
_symmetry.space_group_name_H-M   'P 1'
#
loop_
_entity.id
_entity.type
_entity.pdbx_description
1 polymer ?
#
loop_
_entity_poly.entity_id
_entity_poly.type
_entity_poly.pdbx_seq_one_letter_code
_entity_poly.pdbx_strand_id
1 'polypeptide(L)'
;MSEQIDRYVSFKNIDCNARAGQMMDALQPYIQAAENPFWAYFQQKRAEFNAKGYDDLRVLHNYLPTLKELIEDDELLAQLEDLEYTCM
;
A
#
# COMPACT_ATOMS: atom_id res chain seq x y z
N MET A 1 -26.57 -6.62 5.14
CA MET A 1 -26.32 -5.27 5.67
C MET A 1 -24.86 -4.99 5.40
N SER A 2 -24.54 -3.99 4.57
CA SER A 2 -23.16 -3.53 4.40
C SER A 2 -22.79 -2.77 5.65
N GLU A 3 -22.03 -3.39 6.56
CA GLU A 3 -21.46 -2.68 7.71
C GLU A 3 -20.58 -1.56 7.17
N GLN A 4 -21.07 -0.33 7.30
CA GLN A 4 -20.33 0.86 6.93
C GLN A 4 -19.25 1.03 7.99
N ILE A 5 -18.01 0.67 7.63
CA ILE A 5 -16.86 0.67 8.52
C ILE A 5 -16.60 2.12 8.94
N ASP A 6 -16.87 2.44 10.20
CA ASP A 6 -16.57 3.74 10.80
C ASP A 6 -15.18 3.70 11.44
N ARG A 7 -14.21 4.35 10.79
CA ARG A 7 -12.81 4.47 11.24
C ARG A 7 -12.66 5.01 12.66
N TYR A 8 -13.66 5.72 13.18
CA TYR A 8 -13.62 6.36 14.50
C TYR A 8 -14.38 5.58 15.59
N VAL A 9 -15.13 4.53 15.24
CA VAL A 9 -15.93 3.78 16.22
C VAL A 9 -15.19 2.54 16.71
N SER A 10 -14.54 1.79 15.83
CA SER A 10 -13.59 0.76 16.26
C SER A 10 -12.70 0.28 15.12
N PHE A 11 -11.39 0.13 15.37
CA PHE A 11 -10.47 -0.65 14.52
C PHE A 11 -10.76 -2.17 14.53
N LYS A 12 -11.86 -2.59 15.18
CA LYS A 12 -12.19 -3.99 15.39
C LYS A 12 -12.58 -4.58 14.04
N ASN A 13 -11.74 -5.47 13.52
CA ASN A 13 -11.89 -6.29 12.31
C ASN A 13 -11.29 -5.76 11.00
N ILE A 14 -10.42 -4.72 11.00
CA ILE A 14 -9.67 -4.34 9.79
C ILE A 14 -8.24 -4.90 9.90
N ASP A 15 -7.94 -5.92 9.11
CA ASP A 15 -6.58 -6.45 8.98
C ASP A 15 -5.76 -5.60 8.01
N CYS A 16 -5.30 -4.44 8.49
CA CYS A 16 -4.50 -3.51 7.69
C CYS A 16 -3.19 -4.13 7.19
N ASN A 17 -2.62 -5.09 7.94
CA ASN A 17 -1.39 -5.77 7.52
C ASN A 17 -1.66 -6.69 6.31
N ALA A 18 -2.75 -7.47 6.35
CA ALA A 18 -3.14 -8.29 5.22
C ALA A 18 -3.45 -7.44 3.98
N ARG A 19 -4.15 -6.31 4.16
CA ARG A 19 -4.49 -5.39 3.06
C ARG A 19 -3.26 -4.69 2.47
N ALA A 20 -2.31 -4.27 3.32
CA ALA A 20 -1.03 -3.73 2.86
C ALA A 20 -0.22 -4.79 2.09
N GLY A 21 -0.25 -6.05 2.54
CA GLY A 21 0.35 -7.17 1.81
C GLY A 21 -0.27 -7.37 0.42
N GLN A 22 -1.61 -7.37 0.34
CA GLN A 22 -2.33 -7.46 -0.94
C GLN A 22 -1.99 -6.30 -1.87
N MET A 23 -1.87 -5.08 -1.34
CA MET A 23 -1.45 -3.91 -2.11
C MET A 23 -0.02 -4.06 -2.64
N MET A 24 0.91 -4.58 -1.83
CA MET A 24 2.28 -4.87 -2.28
C MET A 24 2.32 -5.93 -3.38
N ASP A 25 1.48 -6.96 -3.30
CA ASP A 25 1.38 -8.00 -4.33
C ASP A 25 0.79 -7.41 -5.63
N ALA A 26 -0.18 -6.52 -5.52
CA ALA A 26 -0.78 -5.84 -6.66
C ALA A 26 0.18 -4.85 -7.35
N LEU A 27 1.15 -4.29 -6.63
CA LEU A 27 2.23 -3.47 -7.20
C LEU A 27 3.33 -4.30 -7.89
N GLN A 28 3.37 -5.61 -7.68
CA GLN A 28 4.45 -6.46 -8.18
C GLN A 28 4.65 -6.41 -9.71
N PRO A 29 3.60 -6.31 -10.57
CA PRO A 29 3.76 -6.15 -12.01
C PRO A 29 4.49 -4.86 -12.40
N TYR A 30 4.15 -3.72 -11.79
CA TYR A 30 4.83 -2.44 -12.02
C TYR A 30 6.31 -2.52 -11.66
N ILE A 31 6.59 -3.21 -10.55
CA ILE A 31 7.96 -3.41 -10.09
C ILE A 31 8.76 -4.28 -11.07
N GLN A 32 8.14 -5.32 -11.64
CA GLN A 32 8.79 -6.22 -12.60
C GLN A 32 8.98 -5.60 -13.98
N ALA A 33 8.04 -4.75 -14.42
CA ALA A 33 8.17 -4.04 -15.70
C ALA A 33 9.42 -3.17 -15.75
N ALA A 34 9.86 -2.65 -14.59
CA ALA A 34 11.10 -1.87 -14.42
C ALA A 34 11.22 -0.66 -15.37
N GLU A 35 10.09 -0.12 -15.83
CA GLU A 35 10.03 1.04 -16.73
C GLU A 35 10.43 2.34 -16.02
N ASN A 36 10.31 2.38 -14.70
CA ASN A 36 10.70 3.51 -13.85
C ASN A 36 11.73 3.08 -12.78
N PRO A 37 12.90 3.74 -12.65
CA PRO A 37 13.91 3.41 -11.64
C PRO A 37 13.40 3.54 -10.20
N PHE A 38 12.31 4.30 -9.97
CA PHE A 38 11.64 4.36 -8.68
C PHE A 38 11.30 2.97 -8.14
N TRP A 39 10.87 2.03 -8.99
CA TRP A 39 10.42 0.71 -8.52
C TRP A 39 11.55 -0.11 -7.88
N ALA A 40 12.76 -0.05 -8.44
CA ALA A 40 13.93 -0.69 -7.84
C ALA A 40 14.30 -0.04 -6.50
N TYR A 41 14.25 1.29 -6.44
CA TYR A 41 14.47 2.04 -5.20
C TYR A 41 13.41 1.71 -4.12
N PHE A 42 12.14 1.63 -4.52
CA PHE A 42 11.03 1.27 -3.65
C PHE A 42 11.21 -0.14 -3.06
N GLN A 43 11.58 -1.13 -3.88
CA GLN A 43 11.89 -2.48 -3.39
C GLN A 43 13.05 -2.51 -2.41
N GLN A 44 14.14 -1.79 -2.71
CA GLN A 44 15.27 -1.67 -1.78
C GLN A 44 14.80 -1.08 -0.44
N LYS A 45 13.98 -0.02 -0.48
CA LYS A 45 13.48 0.64 0.73
C LYS A 45 12.52 -0.24 1.52
N ARG A 46 11.64 -1.00 0.86
CA ARG A 46 10.81 -2.01 1.50
C ARG A 46 11.66 -3.01 2.28
N ALA A 47 12.72 -3.55 1.66
CA ALA A 47 13.62 -4.49 2.34
C ALA A 47 14.36 -3.85 3.53
N GLU A 48 14.86 -2.62 3.39
CA GLU A 48 15.52 -1.88 4.48
C GLU A 48 14.57 -1.60 5.66
N PHE A 49 13.31 -1.27 5.38
CA PHE A 49 12.30 -1.00 6.41
C PHE A 49 11.89 -2.29 7.14
N ASN A 50 11.65 -3.37 6.39
CA ASN A 50 11.29 -4.67 6.97
C ASN A 50 12.43 -5.22 7.83
N ALA A 51 13.69 -5.03 7.43
CA ALA A 51 14.85 -5.38 8.24
C ALA A 51 14.93 -4.60 9.58
N LYS A 52 14.31 -3.42 9.66
CA LYS A 52 14.20 -2.61 10.88
C LYS A 52 12.94 -2.92 11.71
N GLY A 53 12.12 -3.88 11.27
CA GLY A 53 10.88 -4.27 11.94
C GLY A 53 9.68 -3.38 11.61
N TYR A 54 9.76 -2.53 10.59
CA TYR A 54 8.58 -1.84 10.05
C TYR A 54 7.80 -2.78 9.13
N ASP A 55 6.48 -2.59 9.07
CA ASP A 55 5.59 -3.35 8.19
C ASP A 55 5.43 -2.69 6.80
N ASP A 56 4.78 -3.41 5.89
CA ASP A 56 4.51 -2.91 4.55
C ASP A 56 3.55 -1.71 4.54
N LEU A 57 2.67 -1.57 5.53
CA LEU A 57 1.79 -0.41 5.65
C LEU A 57 2.62 0.87 5.88
N ARG A 58 3.63 0.81 6.76
CA ARG A 58 4.59 1.89 7.00
C ARG A 58 5.35 2.26 5.73
N VAL A 59 5.72 1.27 4.90
CA VAL A 59 6.41 1.49 3.62
C VAL A 59 5.48 2.18 2.62
N LEU A 60 4.26 1.66 2.41
CA LEU A 60 3.28 2.27 1.51
C LEU A 60 3.00 3.73 1.90
N HIS A 61 2.76 3.99 3.18
CA HIS A 61 2.50 5.33 3.69
C HIS A 61 3.63 6.33 3.36
N ASN A 62 4.89 5.90 3.43
CA ASN A 62 6.03 6.77 3.11
C ASN A 62 6.11 7.20 1.64
N TYR A 63 5.58 6.37 0.74
CA TYR A 63 5.71 6.57 -0.70
C TYR A 63 4.36 6.86 -1.37
N LEU A 64 3.31 7.09 -0.57
CA LEU A 64 1.94 7.20 -1.05
C LEU A 64 1.78 8.25 -2.16
N PRO A 65 2.31 9.49 -2.06
CA PRO A 65 2.18 10.46 -3.14
C PRO A 65 2.82 9.97 -4.44
N THR A 66 4.03 9.38 -4.36
CA THR A 66 4.74 8.86 -5.53
C THR A 66 4.03 7.64 -6.12
N LEU A 67 3.46 6.77 -5.29
CA LEU A 67 2.68 5.62 -5.78
C LEU A 67 1.44 6.10 -6.54
N LYS A 68 0.71 7.10 -6.02
CA LYS A 68 -0.47 7.68 -6.71
C LYS A 68 -0.13 8.32 -8.05
N GLU A 69 1.08 8.86 -8.20
CA GLU A 69 1.53 9.44 -9.47
C GLU A 69 1.96 8.38 -10.51
N LEU A 70 2.36 7.18 -10.07
CA LEU A 70 2.92 6.14 -10.94
C LEU A 70 1.95 5.01 -11.30
N ILE A 71 0.87 4.85 -10.54
CA ILE A 71 -0.17 3.84 -10.83
C ILE A 71 -1.12 4.42 -11.88
N GLU A 72 -1.13 3.82 -13.06
CA GLU A 72 -2.04 4.19 -14.16
C GLU A 72 -3.36 3.40 -14.15
N ASP A 73 -3.45 2.32 -13.35
CA ASP A 73 -4.64 1.50 -13.24
C ASP A 73 -5.62 2.09 -12.21
N ASP A 74 -6.79 2.52 -12.68
CA ASP A 74 -7.81 3.18 -11.86
C ASP A 74 -8.33 2.29 -10.72
N GLU A 75 -8.44 0.98 -10.93
CA GLU A 75 -8.92 0.05 -9.90
C GLU A 75 -7.87 -0.10 -8.80
N LEU A 76 -6.60 -0.24 -9.18
CA LEU A 76 -5.49 -0.32 -8.24
C LEU A 76 -5.30 0.99 -7.47
N LEU A 77 -5.46 2.14 -8.15
CA LEU A 77 -5.40 3.45 -7.50
C LEU A 77 -6.53 3.59 -6.46
N ALA A 78 -7.75 3.20 -6.80
CA ALA A 78 -8.88 3.20 -5.86
C ALA A 78 -8.63 2.28 -4.66
N GLN A 79 -8.00 1.11 -4.86
CA GLN A 79 -7.60 0.22 -3.76
C GLN A 79 -6.57 0.88 -2.82
N LEU A 80 -5.59 1.60 -3.39
CA LEU A 80 -4.59 2.32 -2.61
C LEU A 80 -5.23 3.47 -1.81
N GLU A 81 -6.18 4.19 -2.39
CA GLU A 81 -6.91 5.28 -1.73
C GLU A 81 -7.83 4.77 -0.61
N ASP A 82 -8.50 3.63 -0.82
CA ASP A 82 -9.29 2.99 0.24
C ASP A 82 -8.38 2.50 1.38
N LEU A 83 -7.21 1.95 1.06
CA LEU A 83 -6.21 1.58 2.06
C LEU A 83 -5.72 2.79 2.86
N GLU A 84 -5.44 3.92 2.20
CA GLU A 84 -5.08 5.18 2.87
C GLU A 84 -6.20 5.61 3.83
N TYR A 85 -7.43 5.70 3.36
CA TYR A 85 -8.55 6.20 4.17
C TYR A 85 -8.84 5.33 5.40
N THR A 86 -8.67 4.02 5.27
CA THR A 86 -9.05 3.03 6.29
C THR A 86 -7.92 2.65 7.25
N CYS A 87 -6.66 2.72 6.82
CA CYS A 87 -5.51 2.19 7.57
C CYS A 87 -4.38 3.20 7.83
N MET A 88 -4.39 4.41 7.25
CA MET A 88 -3.35 5.43 7.42
C MET A 88 -3.88 6.70 8.08
#